data_AF-A0A6N9TCR3-F1
#
_entry.id   AF-A0A6N9TCR3-F1
#
_cell.length_a   1.000
_cell.length_b   1.000
_cell.length_c   1.000
_cell.angle_alpha   90.00
_cell.angle_beta   90.00
_cell.angle_gamma   90.00
#
_symmetry.space_group_name_H-M   'P 1'
#
loop_
_entity.id
_entity.type
_entity.pdbx_description
1 polymer ?
#
loop_
_entity_poly.entity_id
_entity_poly.type
_entity_poly.pdbx_seq_one_letter_code
_entity_poly.pdbx_strand_id
1 'polypeptide(L)'
;MRIEDSLAFRAAVSDPGLGTVLSVEPYDLRSAIEGIDRPVYVVSCHTDRRRTMCDTLPSFILILHNSYVLSLVDNLGAAWLYHLHRDAIDLRPFSTGFAKKFVAEQLYRIAPSSMARILFLETVLAYEPAWRVPLLARDDDVSLRRSSQQLSRLTADFLLHHEIGHTAVRDRRFDPFVSERVHDALGSLGEIQLDDQHRLILREEAEADLFGLNCCFSRYAPGMSERHLREYLDFAARFVIAINLFYAVSDDIHRLNVDGSHGGSSIETAFEIASHRLAIMSAHIESFLLGEDTAPCAPSDEFLGLDDPSMLFDAFMAAGPAMTECTHEDLRHASQIIDLGLQAGGDFDAIIGGYRKTWVLGDDPVATLREDCGTSFLV
;
A
#
# COMPACT_ATOMS: atom_id res chain seq x y z
N MET A 1 -29.30 13.25 -15.39
CA MET A 1 -29.28 11.86 -14.90
C MET A 1 -28.14 11.78 -13.90
N ARG A 2 -28.37 11.22 -12.71
CA ARG A 2 -27.31 11.02 -11.72
C ARG A 2 -26.36 9.92 -12.22
N ILE A 3 -25.06 10.07 -12.01
CA ILE A 3 -24.07 9.10 -12.54
C ILE A 3 -24.22 7.74 -11.85
N GLU A 4 -24.65 7.77 -10.59
CA GLU A 4 -24.98 6.60 -9.77
C GLU A 4 -26.11 5.74 -10.38
N ASP A 5 -26.97 6.35 -11.21
CA ASP A 5 -28.05 5.67 -11.92
C ASP A 5 -27.61 5.09 -13.27
N SER A 6 -26.40 5.39 -13.73
CA SER A 6 -25.90 4.87 -14.99
C SER A 6 -25.59 3.38 -14.92
N LEU A 7 -25.80 2.66 -16.03
CA LEU A 7 -25.42 1.25 -16.15
C LEU A 7 -23.91 1.04 -15.94
N ALA A 8 -23.09 1.98 -16.43
CA ALA A 8 -21.64 1.92 -16.28
C ALA A 8 -21.22 1.98 -14.80
N PHE A 9 -21.79 2.90 -14.03
CA PHE A 9 -21.51 3.00 -12.60
C PHE A 9 -21.92 1.74 -11.85
N ARG A 10 -23.17 1.29 -12.05
CA ARG A 10 -23.68 0.07 -11.39
C ARG A 10 -22.85 -1.17 -11.74
N ALA A 11 -22.43 -1.32 -12.99
CA ALA A 11 -21.56 -2.41 -13.41
C ALA A 11 -20.20 -2.35 -12.72
N ALA A 12 -19.61 -1.15 -12.63
CA ALA A 12 -18.29 -0.97 -12.04
C ALA A 12 -18.27 -1.23 -10.52
N VAL A 13 -19.28 -0.75 -9.78
CA VAL A 13 -19.36 -0.98 -8.31
C VAL A 13 -19.91 -2.35 -7.93
N SER A 14 -20.49 -3.08 -8.88
CA SER A 14 -20.96 -4.46 -8.68
C SER A 14 -19.98 -5.50 -9.25
N ASP A 15 -18.78 -5.08 -9.64
CA ASP A 15 -17.73 -5.96 -10.14
C ASP A 15 -17.37 -7.01 -9.05
N PRO A 16 -17.52 -8.32 -9.34
CA PRO A 16 -17.14 -9.38 -8.40
C PRO A 16 -15.66 -9.33 -7.96
N GLY A 17 -14.79 -8.68 -8.73
CA GLY A 17 -13.40 -8.40 -8.37
C GLY A 17 -13.24 -7.47 -7.17
N LEU A 18 -14.25 -6.65 -6.85
CA LEU A 18 -14.26 -5.77 -5.67
C LEU A 18 -14.50 -6.52 -4.36
N GLY A 19 -14.83 -7.82 -4.42
CA GLY A 19 -15.06 -8.63 -3.22
C GLY A 19 -16.20 -8.06 -2.37
N THR A 20 -15.92 -7.77 -1.11
CA THR A 20 -16.92 -7.17 -0.21
C THR A 20 -16.84 -5.65 -0.28
N VAL A 21 -17.82 -5.02 -0.90
CA VAL A 21 -17.97 -3.54 -0.90
C VAL A 21 -18.55 -3.09 0.44
N LEU A 22 -17.87 -2.14 1.09
CA LEU A 22 -18.24 -1.57 2.38
C LEU A 22 -18.97 -0.24 2.21
N SER A 23 -18.43 0.66 1.37
CA SER A 23 -19.04 1.96 1.04
C SER A 23 -18.66 2.39 -0.38
N VAL A 24 -19.50 3.27 -0.95
CA VAL A 24 -19.24 3.95 -2.22
C VAL A 24 -19.65 5.39 -2.07
N GLU A 25 -18.70 6.32 -2.17
CA GLU A 25 -18.94 7.70 -1.78
C GLU A 25 -18.33 8.69 -2.77
N PRO A 26 -19.04 9.80 -3.06
CA PRO A 26 -18.48 10.85 -3.90
C PRO A 26 -17.34 11.55 -3.17
N TYR A 27 -16.26 11.83 -3.91
CA TYR A 27 -15.09 12.55 -3.41
C TYR A 27 -15.01 13.92 -4.07
N ASP A 28 -15.07 14.99 -3.26
CA ASP A 28 -15.04 16.35 -3.78
C ASP A 28 -13.61 16.83 -3.98
N LEU A 29 -13.18 16.89 -5.24
CA LEU A 29 -11.85 17.35 -5.63
C LEU A 29 -11.79 18.84 -5.93
N ARG A 30 -12.92 19.56 -5.88
CA ARG A 30 -13.00 20.95 -6.34
C ARG A 30 -12.12 21.90 -5.53
N SER A 31 -11.80 21.54 -4.28
CA SER A 31 -10.86 22.30 -3.46
C SER A 31 -9.39 21.95 -3.70
N ALA A 32 -9.11 20.76 -4.25
CA ALA A 32 -7.74 20.28 -4.47
C ALA A 32 -7.26 20.51 -5.92
N ILE A 33 -8.13 20.34 -6.93
CA ILE A 33 -7.75 20.38 -8.35
C ILE A 33 -8.88 21.02 -9.18
N GLU A 34 -8.67 22.25 -9.67
CA GLU A 34 -9.53 22.83 -10.73
C GLU A 34 -9.17 22.21 -12.10
N GLY A 35 -9.74 21.07 -12.47
CA GLY A 35 -9.41 20.46 -13.76
C GLY A 35 -9.90 19.03 -13.97
N ILE A 36 -10.34 18.37 -12.91
CA ILE A 36 -10.96 17.05 -13.03
C ILE A 36 -12.39 17.24 -13.56
N ASP A 37 -12.58 16.92 -14.83
CA ASP A 37 -13.83 17.10 -15.59
C ASP A 37 -14.91 16.06 -15.26
N ARG A 38 -14.60 15.14 -14.35
CA ARG A 38 -15.40 13.96 -14.00
C ARG A 38 -15.56 13.84 -12.50
N PRO A 39 -16.72 13.42 -11.99
CA PRO A 39 -16.83 13.10 -10.57
C PRO A 39 -15.97 11.89 -10.23
N VAL A 40 -15.42 11.92 -9.02
CA VAL A 40 -14.61 10.85 -8.47
C VAL A 40 -15.36 10.20 -7.33
N TYR A 41 -15.28 8.88 -7.27
CA TYR A 41 -15.93 8.08 -6.25
C TYR A 41 -14.89 7.19 -5.59
N VAL A 42 -14.91 7.15 -4.27
CA VAL A 42 -14.11 6.23 -3.47
C VAL A 42 -14.95 5.01 -3.14
N VAL A 43 -14.43 3.83 -3.47
CA VAL A 43 -15.06 2.54 -3.19
C VAL A 43 -14.25 1.86 -2.09
N SER A 44 -14.74 1.91 -0.86
CA SER A 44 -14.18 1.14 0.24
C SER A 44 -14.56 -0.32 0.08
N CYS A 45 -13.57 -1.19 -0.04
CA CYS A 45 -13.77 -2.61 -0.28
C CYS A 45 -12.77 -3.48 0.47
N HIS A 46 -13.07 -4.78 0.53
CA HIS A 46 -12.16 -5.80 1.00
C HIS A 46 -11.96 -6.84 -0.10
N THR A 47 -10.83 -6.73 -0.81
CA THR A 47 -10.50 -7.65 -1.91
C THR A 47 -9.00 -7.87 -2.02
N ASP A 48 -8.62 -9.12 -2.25
CA ASP A 48 -7.28 -9.51 -2.68
C ASP A 48 -7.23 -9.81 -4.19
N ARG A 49 -8.38 -9.72 -4.86
CA ARG A 49 -8.58 -10.10 -6.27
C ARG A 49 -8.26 -8.98 -7.23
N ARG A 50 -8.13 -7.76 -6.72
CA ARG A 50 -7.96 -6.56 -7.52
C ARG A 50 -6.71 -5.80 -7.10
N ARG A 51 -5.81 -5.63 -8.06
CA ARG A 51 -4.53 -4.94 -7.91
C ARG A 51 -4.60 -3.48 -8.33
N THR A 52 -5.44 -3.19 -9.31
CA THR A 52 -5.69 -1.83 -9.80
C THR A 52 -6.51 -1.06 -8.80
N MET A 53 -5.93 0.03 -8.28
CA MET A 53 -6.56 0.88 -7.26
C MET A 53 -7.35 2.04 -7.88
N CYS A 54 -7.27 2.26 -9.20
CA CYS A 54 -8.01 3.33 -9.88
C CYS A 54 -8.55 2.86 -11.24
N ASP A 55 -9.85 3.04 -11.47
CA ASP A 55 -10.46 2.95 -12.79
C ASP A 55 -10.85 4.34 -13.30
N THR A 56 -10.27 4.74 -14.41
CA THR A 56 -10.69 5.95 -15.12
C THR A 56 -11.72 5.59 -16.20
N LEU A 57 -13.00 5.89 -15.95
CA LEU A 57 -14.06 5.72 -16.93
C LEU A 57 -14.37 7.05 -17.66
N PRO A 58 -15.03 7.00 -18.83
CA PRO A 58 -15.36 8.22 -19.58
C PRO A 58 -16.25 9.22 -18.83
N SER A 59 -17.02 8.76 -17.84
CA SER A 59 -18.00 9.60 -17.12
C SER A 59 -17.68 9.82 -15.64
N PHE A 60 -16.75 9.07 -15.05
CA PHE A 60 -16.37 9.15 -13.65
C PHE A 60 -15.04 8.42 -13.41
N ILE A 61 -14.43 8.64 -12.25
CA ILE A 61 -13.25 7.90 -11.78
C ILE A 61 -13.67 7.10 -10.54
N LEU A 62 -13.24 5.85 -10.44
CA LEU A 62 -13.35 5.05 -9.22
C LEU A 62 -11.98 4.84 -8.63
N ILE A 63 -11.82 5.20 -7.37
CA ILE A 63 -10.62 4.88 -6.59
C ILE A 63 -11.01 3.84 -5.56
N LEU A 64 -10.27 2.74 -5.52
CA LEU A 64 -10.50 1.67 -4.57
C LEU A 64 -9.71 1.91 -3.31
N HIS A 65 -10.43 1.92 -2.21
CA HIS A 65 -9.87 1.94 -0.89
C HIS A 65 -9.90 0.52 -0.31
N ASN A 66 -8.79 -0.20 -0.49
CA ASN A 66 -8.73 -1.64 -0.28
C ASN A 66 -8.23 -2.00 1.13
N SER A 67 -9.16 -2.36 2.00
CA SER A 67 -8.87 -2.76 3.39
C SER A 67 -7.98 -4.01 3.51
N TYR A 68 -7.86 -4.83 2.46
CA TYR A 68 -6.90 -5.94 2.43
C TYR A 68 -5.46 -5.42 2.57
N VAL A 69 -5.07 -4.45 1.74
CA VAL A 69 -3.72 -3.86 1.76
C VAL A 69 -3.49 -3.11 3.07
N LEU A 70 -4.50 -2.35 3.53
CA LEU A 70 -4.40 -1.58 4.77
C LEU A 70 -4.27 -2.47 6.02
N SER A 71 -4.85 -3.66 6.01
CA SER A 71 -4.66 -4.62 7.11
C SER A 71 -3.21 -5.11 7.21
N LEU A 72 -2.49 -5.19 6.08
CA LEU A 72 -1.08 -5.53 6.06
C LEU A 72 -0.23 -4.37 6.59
N VAL A 73 -0.58 -3.13 6.24
CA VAL A 73 0.03 -1.91 6.81
C VAL A 73 -0.08 -1.94 8.33
N ASP A 74 -1.29 -2.13 8.85
CA ASP A 74 -1.57 -2.12 10.29
C ASP A 74 -0.76 -3.19 11.02
N ASN A 75 -0.71 -4.41 10.47
CA ASN A 75 0.02 -5.52 11.08
C ASN A 75 1.54 -5.27 11.10
N LEU A 76 2.12 -4.76 10.02
CA LEU A 76 3.54 -4.43 9.97
C LEU A 76 3.87 -3.24 10.89
N GLY A 77 3.03 -2.21 10.89
CA GLY A 77 3.17 -1.05 11.76
C GLY A 77 3.08 -1.43 13.23
N ALA A 78 2.11 -2.27 13.60
CA ALA A 78 1.98 -2.79 14.96
C ALA A 78 3.20 -3.58 15.43
N ALA A 79 3.77 -4.43 14.57
CA ALA A 79 4.97 -5.19 14.93
C ALA A 79 6.21 -4.32 15.07
N TRP A 80 6.37 -3.33 14.20
CA TRP A 80 7.47 -2.37 14.28
C TRP A 80 7.38 -1.54 15.56
N LEU A 81 6.19 -1.00 15.86
CA LEU A 81 5.95 -0.26 17.09
C LEU A 81 6.13 -1.13 18.35
N TYR A 82 5.70 -2.39 18.30
CA TYR A 82 5.94 -3.34 19.40
C TYR A 82 7.43 -3.57 19.64
N HIS A 83 8.21 -3.75 18.56
CA HIS A 83 9.66 -3.93 18.64
C HIS A 83 10.36 -2.75 19.34
N LEU A 84 9.94 -1.53 19.03
CA LEU A 84 10.57 -0.31 19.57
C LEU A 84 10.12 0.03 20.99
N HIS A 85 8.84 -0.15 21.32
CA HIS A 85 8.25 0.42 22.55
C HIS A 85 7.89 -0.61 23.63
N ARG A 86 8.08 -1.90 23.35
CA ARG A 86 7.73 -2.99 24.27
C ARG A 86 8.89 -3.96 24.43
N ASP A 87 9.11 -4.83 23.44
CA ASP A 87 10.14 -5.86 23.49
C ASP A 87 10.90 -5.91 22.16
N ALA A 88 12.23 -5.94 22.24
CA ALA A 88 13.08 -6.15 21.07
C ALA A 88 12.95 -7.59 20.56
N ILE A 89 11.99 -7.83 19.66
CA ILE A 89 11.82 -9.10 18.94
C ILE A 89 12.60 -9.10 17.63
N ASP A 90 13.05 -10.27 17.17
CA ASP A 90 13.57 -10.40 15.80
C ASP A 90 12.42 -10.24 14.81
N LEU A 91 12.45 -9.17 14.03
CA LEU A 91 11.40 -8.85 13.07
C LEU A 91 11.57 -9.54 11.72
N ARG A 92 12.72 -10.17 11.44
CA ARG A 92 12.95 -10.83 10.15
C ARG A 92 11.96 -11.98 9.89
N PRO A 93 11.71 -12.91 10.84
CA PRO A 93 10.68 -13.93 10.64
C PRO A 93 9.27 -13.32 10.46
N PHE A 94 9.00 -12.20 11.12
CA PHE A 94 7.73 -11.50 11.00
C PHE A 94 7.55 -10.92 9.58
N SER A 95 8.47 -10.08 9.13
CA SER A 95 8.39 -9.41 7.83
C SER A 95 8.46 -10.39 6.66
N THR A 96 9.41 -11.34 6.69
CA THR A 96 9.50 -12.41 5.68
C THR A 96 8.23 -13.24 5.62
N GLY A 97 7.64 -13.58 6.77
CA GLY A 97 6.38 -14.31 6.82
C GLY A 97 5.21 -13.56 6.18
N PHE A 98 5.03 -12.28 6.50
CA PHE A 98 3.96 -11.46 5.89
C PHE A 98 4.15 -11.29 4.38
N ALA A 99 5.39 -11.08 3.95
CA ALA A 99 5.73 -10.94 2.54
C ALA A 99 5.45 -12.24 1.75
N LYS A 100 5.89 -13.40 2.26
CA LYS A 100 5.63 -14.71 1.64
C LYS A 100 4.14 -15.04 1.62
N LYS A 101 3.40 -14.68 2.68
CA LYS A 101 1.94 -14.83 2.73
C LYS A 101 1.27 -13.98 1.65
N PHE A 102 1.63 -12.70 1.54
CA PHE A 102 1.07 -11.79 0.53
C PHE A 102 1.33 -12.33 -0.88
N VAL A 103 2.57 -12.67 -1.21
CA VAL A 103 2.94 -13.23 -2.52
C VAL A 103 2.18 -14.53 -2.80
N ALA A 104 2.06 -15.44 -1.83
CA ALA A 104 1.32 -16.68 -2.00
C ALA A 104 -0.19 -16.44 -2.27
N GLU A 105 -0.81 -15.50 -1.56
CA GLU A 105 -2.20 -15.10 -1.82
C GLU A 105 -2.35 -14.49 -3.21
N GLN A 106 -1.41 -13.62 -3.63
CA GLN A 106 -1.43 -13.00 -4.94
C GLN A 106 -1.20 -14.00 -6.08
N LEU A 107 -0.31 -14.98 -5.90
CA LEU A 107 -0.12 -16.09 -6.83
C LEU A 107 -1.40 -16.91 -6.99
N TYR A 108 -2.08 -17.19 -5.87
CA TYR A 108 -3.36 -17.91 -5.89
C TYR A 108 -4.44 -17.15 -6.67
N ARG A 109 -4.41 -15.81 -6.65
CA ARG A 109 -5.33 -14.95 -7.40
C ARG A 109 -5.01 -14.81 -8.88
N ILE A 110 -3.73 -14.83 -9.26
CA ILE A 110 -3.36 -14.97 -10.69
C ILE A 110 -3.88 -16.31 -11.21
N ALA A 111 -3.50 -17.40 -10.53
CA ALA A 111 -3.97 -18.73 -10.86
C ALA A 111 -3.96 -19.63 -9.62
N PRO A 112 -5.10 -20.27 -9.29
CA PRO A 112 -5.15 -21.27 -8.23
C PRO A 112 -4.18 -22.43 -8.52
N SER A 113 -3.08 -22.50 -7.79
CA SER A 113 -2.01 -23.48 -8.01
C SER A 113 -1.58 -24.15 -6.70
N SER A 114 -1.07 -25.39 -6.80
CA SER A 114 -0.51 -26.11 -5.64
C SER A 114 0.66 -25.34 -5.02
N MET A 115 1.50 -24.70 -5.85
CA MET A 115 2.60 -23.85 -5.38
C MET A 115 2.09 -22.75 -4.43
N ALA A 116 1.10 -21.96 -4.87
CA ALA A 116 0.54 -20.88 -4.06
C ALA A 116 -0.04 -21.38 -2.73
N ARG A 117 -0.76 -22.51 -2.75
CA ARG A 117 -1.36 -23.09 -1.54
C ARG A 117 -0.30 -23.63 -0.56
N ILE A 118 0.70 -24.34 -1.08
CA ILE A 118 1.80 -24.87 -0.26
C ILE A 118 2.59 -23.71 0.35
N LEU A 119 2.93 -22.68 -0.42
CA LEU A 119 3.65 -21.51 0.10
C LEU A 119 2.87 -20.81 1.21
N PHE A 120 1.56 -20.63 1.02
CA PHE A 120 0.70 -20.03 2.04
C PHE A 120 0.69 -20.87 3.33
N LEU A 121 0.45 -22.18 3.21
CA LEU A 121 0.39 -23.09 4.36
C LEU A 121 1.72 -23.17 5.10
N GLU A 122 2.83 -23.32 4.37
CA GLU A 122 4.18 -23.35 4.95
C GLU A 122 4.46 -22.07 5.72
N THR A 123 4.06 -20.92 5.16
CA THR A 123 4.27 -19.62 5.78
C THR A 123 3.49 -19.49 7.09
N VAL A 124 2.22 -19.86 7.09
CA VAL A 124 1.39 -19.84 8.31
C VAL A 124 1.98 -20.80 9.36
N LEU A 125 2.35 -22.02 8.97
CA LEU A 125 2.90 -22.99 9.91
C LEU A 125 4.25 -22.55 10.50
N ALA A 126 5.11 -21.91 9.71
CA ALA A 126 6.44 -21.49 10.14
C ALA A 126 6.44 -20.19 10.97
N TYR A 127 5.64 -19.20 10.57
CA TYR A 127 5.80 -17.82 11.05
C TYR A 127 4.65 -17.30 11.91
N GLU A 128 3.46 -17.93 11.89
CA GLU A 128 2.31 -17.45 12.67
C GLU A 128 2.59 -17.28 14.17
N PRO A 129 3.34 -18.17 14.86
CA PRO A 129 3.64 -17.97 16.27
C PRO A 129 4.34 -16.64 16.57
N ALA A 130 5.19 -16.16 15.67
CA ALA A 130 5.89 -14.89 15.79
C ALA A 130 4.98 -13.69 15.54
N TRP A 131 3.90 -13.85 14.77
CA TRP A 131 2.95 -12.78 14.48
C TRP A 131 1.99 -12.50 15.63
N ARG A 132 1.64 -13.52 16.41
CA ARG A 132 0.56 -13.42 17.40
C ARG A 132 0.87 -12.41 18.50
N VAL A 133 2.10 -12.37 18.99
CA VAL A 133 2.45 -11.54 20.15
C VAL A 133 2.25 -10.05 19.86
N PRO A 134 2.84 -9.46 18.80
CA PRO A 134 2.60 -8.04 18.51
C PRO A 134 1.15 -7.71 18.20
N LEU A 135 0.42 -8.59 17.52
CA LEU A 135 -0.98 -8.36 17.14
C LEU A 135 -1.92 -8.41 18.35
N LEU A 136 -1.69 -9.32 19.30
CA LEU A 136 -2.45 -9.35 20.55
C LEU A 136 -2.12 -8.13 21.41
N ALA A 137 -0.85 -7.74 21.48
CA ALA A 137 -0.44 -6.53 22.19
C ALA A 137 -1.11 -5.28 21.61
N ARG A 138 -1.23 -5.17 20.28
CA ARG A 138 -1.97 -4.07 19.64
C ARG A 138 -3.43 -4.05 20.09
N ASP A 139 -4.08 -5.20 20.23
CA ASP A 139 -5.49 -5.25 20.62
C ASP A 139 -5.70 -4.79 22.07
N ASP A 140 -4.75 -5.09 22.95
CA ASP A 140 -4.79 -4.79 24.39
C ASP A 140 -4.26 -3.38 24.74
N ASP A 141 -3.38 -2.80 23.92
CA ASP A 141 -2.71 -1.53 24.15
C ASP A 141 -3.30 -0.39 23.29
N VAL A 142 -3.95 0.58 23.95
CA VAL A 142 -4.61 1.71 23.29
C VAL A 142 -3.63 2.58 22.49
N SER A 143 -2.42 2.81 23.00
CA SER A 143 -1.41 3.65 22.33
C SER A 143 -0.83 2.97 21.10
N LEU A 144 -0.55 1.66 21.22
CA LEU A 144 -0.09 0.85 20.10
C LEU A 144 -1.15 0.77 18.99
N ARG A 145 -2.40 0.48 19.37
CA ARG A 145 -3.55 0.44 18.46
C ARG A 145 -3.77 1.76 17.73
N ARG A 146 -3.76 2.87 18.49
CA ARG A 146 -3.95 4.21 17.91
C ARG A 146 -2.87 4.54 16.90
N SER A 147 -1.62 4.24 17.22
CA SER A 147 -0.46 4.51 16.37
C SER A 147 -0.45 3.66 15.09
N SER A 148 -0.74 2.35 15.19
CA SER A 148 -0.80 1.47 14.01
C SER A 148 -2.00 1.80 13.10
N GLN A 149 -3.15 2.16 13.68
CA GLN A 149 -4.31 2.61 12.92
C GLN A 149 -4.04 3.95 12.23
N GLN A 150 -3.28 4.85 12.86
CA GLN A 150 -2.88 6.12 12.27
C GLN A 150 -1.94 5.90 11.07
N LEU A 151 -0.99 4.97 11.15
CA LEU A 151 -0.17 4.54 10.00
C LEU A 151 -1.05 4.06 8.84
N SER A 152 -2.05 3.24 9.14
CA SER A 152 -2.97 2.69 8.15
C SER A 152 -3.83 3.76 7.50
N ARG A 153 -4.35 4.72 8.27
CA ARG A 153 -5.12 5.88 7.77
C ARG A 153 -4.27 6.80 6.89
N LEU A 154 -3.05 7.09 7.31
CA LEU A 154 -2.15 7.92 6.54
C LEU A 154 -1.75 7.23 5.23
N THR A 155 -1.46 5.93 5.25
CA THR A 155 -1.15 5.16 4.05
C THR A 155 -2.35 5.06 3.10
N ALA A 156 -3.56 4.92 3.66
CA ALA A 156 -4.82 4.97 2.93
C ALA A 156 -4.99 6.29 2.17
N ASP A 157 -4.83 7.43 2.87
CA ASP A 157 -4.91 8.74 2.25
C ASP A 157 -3.79 8.96 1.24
N PHE A 158 -2.58 8.48 1.52
CA PHE A 158 -1.48 8.54 0.57
C PHE A 158 -1.82 7.81 -0.73
N LEU A 159 -2.31 6.57 -0.67
CA LEU A 159 -2.71 5.79 -1.84
C LEU A 159 -3.85 6.47 -2.61
N LEU A 160 -4.87 6.98 -1.90
CA LEU A 160 -5.97 7.73 -2.50
C LEU A 160 -5.45 8.93 -3.32
N HIS A 161 -4.59 9.75 -2.70
CA HIS A 161 -4.06 10.94 -3.35
C HIS A 161 -3.03 10.61 -4.43
N HIS A 162 -2.26 9.54 -4.29
CA HIS A 162 -1.39 9.04 -5.37
C HIS A 162 -2.20 8.75 -6.64
N GLU A 163 -3.31 8.01 -6.53
CA GLU A 163 -4.18 7.71 -7.68
C GLU A 163 -4.81 8.97 -8.29
N ILE A 164 -5.17 9.95 -7.46
CA ILE A 164 -5.62 11.26 -7.91
C ILE A 164 -4.48 12.00 -8.63
N GLY A 165 -3.25 11.88 -8.13
CA GLY A 165 -2.03 12.50 -8.66
C GLY A 165 -1.81 12.20 -10.14
N HIS A 166 -2.03 10.96 -10.57
CA HIS A 166 -1.97 10.55 -11.99
C HIS A 166 -2.91 11.36 -12.91
N THR A 167 -4.01 11.87 -12.35
CA THR A 167 -4.93 12.76 -13.06
C THR A 167 -4.57 14.23 -12.83
N ALA A 168 -4.16 14.58 -11.61
CA ALA A 168 -3.88 15.95 -11.15
C ALA A 168 -2.67 16.58 -11.84
N VAL A 169 -1.60 15.81 -12.05
CA VAL A 169 -0.32 16.29 -12.59
C VAL A 169 -0.44 16.76 -14.04
N ARG A 170 -1.53 16.37 -14.74
CA ARG A 170 -1.87 16.89 -16.07
C ARG A 170 -2.35 18.35 -16.04
N ASP A 171 -2.62 18.89 -14.86
CA ASP A 171 -2.93 20.30 -14.65
C ASP A 171 -1.64 21.13 -14.54
N ARG A 172 -1.54 22.16 -15.40
CA ARG A 172 -0.38 23.05 -15.51
C ARG A 172 -0.01 23.80 -14.23
N ARG A 173 -0.91 23.88 -13.23
CA ARG A 173 -0.64 24.56 -11.96
C ARG A 173 0.22 23.71 -11.00
N PHE A 174 0.17 22.39 -11.12
CA PHE A 174 0.96 21.46 -10.29
C PHE A 174 2.32 21.12 -10.93
N ASP A 175 2.43 21.24 -12.25
CA ASP A 175 3.63 20.94 -13.05
C ASP A 175 4.92 21.60 -12.51
N PRO A 176 4.98 22.88 -12.10
CA PRO A 176 6.24 23.50 -11.68
C PRO A 176 6.84 22.91 -10.40
N PHE A 177 6.02 22.57 -9.40
CA PHE A 177 6.50 22.12 -8.09
C PHE A 177 6.93 20.65 -8.10
N VAL A 178 6.19 19.84 -8.84
CA VAL A 178 6.40 18.39 -8.88
C VAL A 178 7.45 18.04 -9.93
N SER A 179 7.37 18.64 -11.13
CA SER A 179 8.31 18.35 -12.21
C SER A 179 9.72 18.85 -11.90
N GLU A 180 9.91 19.97 -11.19
CA GLU A 180 11.25 20.45 -10.81
C GLU A 180 11.90 19.52 -9.79
N ARG A 181 11.15 19.09 -8.76
CA ARG A 181 11.65 18.15 -7.75
C ARG A 181 11.97 16.77 -8.32
N VAL A 182 11.12 16.26 -9.20
CA VAL A 182 11.39 15.01 -9.91
C VAL A 182 12.58 15.18 -10.86
N HIS A 183 12.70 16.31 -11.56
CA HIS A 183 13.83 16.58 -12.45
C HIS A 183 15.16 16.68 -11.70
N ASP A 184 15.19 17.40 -10.57
CA ASP A 184 16.38 17.54 -9.73
C ASP A 184 16.79 16.19 -9.12
N ALA A 185 15.82 15.43 -8.62
CA ALA A 185 16.08 14.10 -8.08
C ALA A 185 16.61 13.17 -9.17
N LEU A 186 15.97 13.11 -10.35
CA LEU A 186 16.45 12.33 -11.50
C LEU A 186 17.83 12.78 -11.98
N GLY A 187 18.11 14.09 -11.98
CA GLY A 187 19.40 14.67 -12.36
C GLY A 187 20.52 14.32 -11.38
N SER A 188 20.19 14.21 -10.09
CA SER A 188 21.13 13.83 -9.02
C SER A 188 21.45 12.33 -8.97
N LEU A 189 20.58 11.49 -9.53
CA LEU A 189 20.72 10.03 -9.54
C LEU A 189 21.68 9.50 -10.64
N GLY A 190 22.31 10.39 -11.43
CA GLY A 190 23.30 10.05 -12.46
C GLY A 190 22.70 9.59 -13.80
N GLU A 191 23.55 9.28 -14.80
CA GLU A 191 23.10 8.73 -16.10
C GLU A 191 22.58 7.30 -15.93
N ILE A 192 21.33 7.17 -15.50
CA ILE A 192 20.64 5.88 -15.41
C ILE A 192 20.40 5.35 -16.83
N GLN A 193 20.73 4.09 -17.10
CA GLN A 193 20.40 3.41 -18.36
C GLN A 193 18.94 2.93 -18.41
N LEU A 194 17.98 3.72 -17.91
CA LEU A 194 16.57 3.48 -18.20
C LEU A 194 16.28 3.94 -19.63
N ASP A 195 15.59 3.10 -20.39
CA ASP A 195 15.01 3.53 -21.66
C ASP A 195 13.93 4.61 -21.45
N ASP A 196 13.52 5.23 -22.56
CA ASP A 196 12.57 6.35 -22.52
C ASP A 196 11.22 5.97 -21.90
N GLN A 197 10.80 4.71 -22.05
CA GLN A 197 9.53 4.23 -21.50
C GLN A 197 9.61 4.10 -19.98
N HIS A 198 10.69 3.53 -19.44
CA HIS A 198 10.87 3.40 -18.00
C HIS A 198 11.07 4.76 -17.32
N ARG A 199 11.74 5.70 -17.99
CA ARG A 199 11.84 7.09 -17.51
C ARG A 199 10.48 7.77 -17.43
N LEU A 200 9.61 7.53 -18.41
CA LEU A 200 8.25 8.06 -18.40
C LEU A 200 7.45 7.49 -17.23
N ILE A 201 7.48 6.17 -17.03
CA ILE A 201 6.79 5.50 -15.91
C ILE A 201 7.30 6.02 -14.56
N LEU A 202 8.62 6.09 -14.37
CA LEU A 202 9.22 6.61 -13.15
C LEU A 202 8.77 8.04 -12.88
N ARG A 203 8.74 8.89 -13.91
CA ARG A 203 8.28 10.27 -13.79
C ARG A 203 6.81 10.34 -13.36
N GLU A 204 5.91 9.66 -14.08
CA GLU A 204 4.46 9.68 -13.79
C GLU A 204 4.18 9.20 -12.37
N GLU A 205 4.81 8.09 -11.96
CA GLU A 205 4.67 7.54 -10.61
C GLU A 205 5.25 8.45 -9.53
N ALA A 206 6.43 9.04 -9.75
CA ALA A 206 7.05 9.95 -8.80
C ALA A 206 6.23 11.24 -8.66
N GLU A 207 5.67 11.76 -9.75
CA GLU A 207 4.83 12.95 -9.70
C GLU A 207 3.54 12.69 -8.88
N ALA A 208 2.93 11.52 -9.07
CA ALA A 208 1.79 11.07 -8.29
C ALA A 208 2.13 10.84 -6.80
N ASP A 209 3.29 10.24 -6.51
CA ASP A 209 3.80 10.05 -5.14
C ASP A 209 3.95 11.37 -4.39
N LEU A 210 4.60 12.35 -5.01
CA LEU A 210 4.83 13.66 -4.40
C LEU A 210 3.50 14.41 -4.18
N PHE A 211 2.55 14.28 -5.10
CA PHE A 211 1.20 14.79 -4.89
C PHE A 211 0.55 14.15 -3.66
N GLY A 212 0.62 12.82 -3.54
CA GLY A 212 0.13 12.07 -2.38
C GLY A 212 0.76 12.54 -1.07
N LEU A 213 2.09 12.69 -1.02
CA LEU A 213 2.81 13.18 0.16
C LEU A 213 2.38 14.59 0.55
N ASN A 214 2.24 15.51 -0.40
CA ASN A 214 1.83 16.89 -0.12
C ASN A 214 0.42 16.96 0.49
N CYS A 215 -0.51 16.16 -0.03
CA CYS A 215 -1.84 16.04 0.56
C CYS A 215 -1.78 15.51 2.00
N CYS A 216 -0.96 14.48 2.25
CA CYS A 216 -0.81 13.93 3.60
C CYS A 216 -0.12 14.92 4.56
N PHE A 217 0.92 15.65 4.13
CA PHE A 217 1.55 16.70 4.93
C PHE A 217 0.51 17.72 5.40
N SER A 218 -0.28 18.25 4.47
CA SER A 218 -1.32 19.25 4.77
C SER A 218 -2.38 18.70 5.73
N ARG A 219 -2.87 17.48 5.48
CA ARG A 219 -3.95 16.87 6.26
C ARG A 219 -3.53 16.50 7.69
N TYR A 220 -2.32 15.99 7.86
CA TYR A 220 -1.90 15.40 9.14
C TYR A 220 -1.04 16.32 10.00
N ALA A 221 -0.42 17.38 9.44
CA ALA A 221 0.37 18.34 10.22
C ALA A 221 -0.38 18.91 11.44
N PRO A 222 -1.64 19.37 11.35
CA PRO A 222 -2.31 19.98 12.50
C PRO A 222 -2.49 19.03 13.70
N GLY A 223 -2.48 17.71 13.47
CA GLY A 223 -2.69 16.68 14.49
C GLY A 223 -1.45 15.91 14.92
N MET A 224 -0.30 16.15 14.28
CA MET A 224 0.95 15.40 14.53
C MET A 224 2.13 16.36 14.71
N SER A 225 3.04 15.98 15.59
CA SER A 225 4.37 16.60 15.66
C SER A 225 5.11 16.37 14.35
N GLU A 226 5.97 17.33 14.00
CA GLU A 226 6.79 17.25 12.79
C GLU A 226 7.57 15.93 12.72
N ARG A 227 8.15 15.50 13.84
CA ARG A 227 8.90 14.24 13.93
C ARG A 227 8.03 13.05 13.54
N HIS A 228 6.89 12.86 14.21
CA HIS A 228 6.03 11.71 13.94
C HIS A 228 5.40 11.78 12.55
N LEU A 229 5.07 12.96 12.04
CA LEU A 229 4.55 13.10 10.68
C LEU A 229 5.58 12.58 9.65
N ARG A 230 6.85 12.99 9.77
CA ARG A 230 7.91 12.52 8.87
C ARG A 230 8.15 11.02 9.00
N GLU A 231 8.24 10.50 10.22
CA GLU A 231 8.41 9.06 10.49
C GLU A 231 7.26 8.22 9.88
N TYR A 232 6.01 8.69 9.99
CA TYR A 232 4.83 7.96 9.49
C TYR A 232 4.72 8.05 7.96
N LEU A 233 5.11 9.18 7.36
CA LEU A 233 5.18 9.33 5.90
C LEU A 233 6.29 8.47 5.30
N ASP A 234 7.46 8.38 5.94
CA ASP A 234 8.54 7.49 5.48
C ASP A 234 8.12 6.03 5.53
N PHE A 235 7.43 5.61 6.61
CA PHE A 235 6.85 4.27 6.70
C PHE A 235 5.84 4.00 5.57
N ALA A 236 4.92 4.94 5.31
CA ALA A 236 3.92 4.80 4.26
C ALA A 236 4.57 4.71 2.87
N ALA A 237 5.55 5.56 2.57
CA ALA A 237 6.29 5.56 1.32
C ALA A 237 6.99 4.22 1.07
N ARG A 238 7.72 3.70 2.07
CA ARG A 238 8.37 2.39 1.99
C ARG A 238 7.38 1.25 1.83
N PHE A 239 6.24 1.30 2.51
CA PHE A 239 5.21 0.29 2.39
C PHE A 239 4.59 0.24 1.00
N VAL A 240 4.20 1.38 0.44
CA VAL A 240 3.60 1.42 -0.90
C VAL A 240 4.58 0.88 -1.95
N ILE A 241 5.85 1.28 -1.87
CA ILE A 241 6.89 0.76 -2.74
C ILE A 241 7.02 -0.76 -2.62
N ALA A 242 7.04 -1.27 -1.40
CA ALA A 242 7.16 -2.70 -1.16
C ALA A 242 5.97 -3.50 -1.73
N ILE A 243 4.74 -3.00 -1.58
CA ILE A 243 3.55 -3.66 -2.13
C ILE A 243 3.56 -3.67 -3.65
N ASN A 244 3.94 -2.56 -4.28
CA ASN A 244 4.06 -2.48 -5.74
C ASN A 244 5.10 -3.49 -6.26
N LEU A 245 6.24 -3.62 -5.57
CA LEU A 245 7.24 -4.63 -5.89
C LEU A 245 6.72 -6.06 -5.69
N PHE A 246 5.93 -6.33 -4.65
CA PHE A 246 5.43 -7.68 -4.42
C PHE A 246 4.38 -8.14 -5.41
N TYR A 247 3.59 -7.21 -5.98
CA TYR A 247 2.77 -7.55 -7.13
C TYR A 247 3.65 -7.98 -8.32
N ALA A 248 4.72 -7.23 -8.62
CA ALA A 248 5.65 -7.58 -9.69
C ALA A 248 6.39 -8.92 -9.43
N VAL A 249 6.84 -9.17 -8.20
CA VAL A 249 7.43 -10.45 -7.78
C VAL A 249 6.44 -11.61 -7.97
N SER A 250 5.16 -11.39 -7.62
CA SER A 250 4.13 -12.41 -7.79
C SER A 250 3.90 -12.74 -9.27
N ASP A 251 3.90 -11.74 -10.14
CA ASP A 251 3.80 -11.94 -11.59
C ASP A 251 5.01 -12.68 -12.14
N ASP A 252 6.22 -12.32 -11.70
CA ASP A 252 7.45 -12.97 -12.14
C ASP A 252 7.53 -14.44 -11.70
N ILE A 253 7.19 -14.73 -10.44
CA ILE A 253 7.12 -16.10 -9.92
C ILE A 253 6.09 -16.91 -10.70
N HIS A 254 4.90 -16.34 -10.97
CA HIS A 254 3.87 -17.01 -11.77
C HIS A 254 4.38 -17.31 -13.19
N ARG A 255 5.02 -16.34 -13.84
CA ARG A 255 5.60 -16.48 -15.17
C ARG A 255 6.64 -17.59 -15.24
N LEU A 256 7.54 -17.63 -14.25
CA LEU A 256 8.63 -18.60 -14.21
C LEU A 256 8.18 -20.03 -13.88
N ASN A 257 7.09 -20.19 -13.11
CA ASN A 257 6.71 -21.49 -12.54
C ASN A 257 5.37 -22.05 -13.03
N VAL A 258 4.49 -21.24 -13.62
CA VAL A 258 3.12 -21.64 -13.96
C VAL A 258 2.79 -21.35 -15.42
N ASP A 259 2.97 -20.11 -15.88
CA ASP A 259 2.65 -19.71 -17.25
C ASP A 259 3.75 -18.81 -17.84
N GLY A 260 4.64 -19.40 -18.64
CA GLY A 260 5.74 -18.68 -19.30
C GLY A 260 5.30 -17.57 -20.26
N SER A 261 4.02 -17.48 -20.62
CA SER A 261 3.44 -16.41 -21.45
C SER A 261 2.82 -15.26 -20.64
N HIS A 262 2.76 -15.38 -19.31
CA HIS A 262 2.23 -14.33 -18.43
C HIS A 262 3.03 -13.05 -18.59
N GLY A 263 2.33 -11.96 -18.91
CA GLY A 263 2.92 -10.65 -19.09
C GLY A 263 3.34 -10.02 -17.76
N GLY A 264 4.44 -9.27 -17.76
CA GLY A 264 4.94 -8.51 -16.62
C GLY A 264 6.18 -7.72 -17.04
N SER A 265 6.47 -6.62 -16.33
CA SER A 265 7.75 -5.94 -16.46
C SER A 265 8.88 -6.83 -15.94
N SER A 266 10.11 -6.65 -16.43
CA SER A 266 11.29 -7.25 -15.81
C SER A 266 11.30 -6.91 -14.32
N ILE A 267 11.55 -7.91 -13.48
CA ILE A 267 11.60 -7.71 -12.03
C ILE A 267 12.74 -6.76 -11.66
N GLU A 268 13.87 -6.83 -12.37
CA GLU A 268 15.00 -5.91 -12.23
C GLU A 268 14.57 -4.45 -12.47
N THR A 269 13.85 -4.19 -13.57
CA THR A 269 13.31 -2.86 -13.86
C THR A 269 12.35 -2.39 -12.75
N ALA A 270 11.48 -3.28 -12.25
CA ALA A 270 10.58 -2.93 -11.17
C ALA A 270 11.35 -2.49 -9.91
N PHE A 271 12.41 -3.22 -9.55
CA PHE A 271 13.31 -2.86 -8.44
C PHE A 271 14.02 -1.52 -8.66
N GLU A 272 14.49 -1.25 -9.87
CA GLU A 272 15.13 0.03 -10.22
C GLU A 272 14.15 1.20 -10.07
N ILE A 273 12.96 1.11 -10.69
CA ILE A 273 11.91 2.14 -10.60
C ILE A 273 11.53 2.38 -9.15
N ALA A 274 11.29 1.31 -8.38
CA ALA A 274 10.92 1.38 -6.98
C ALA A 274 12.00 2.05 -6.11
N SER A 275 13.27 1.71 -6.33
CA SER A 275 14.40 2.31 -5.59
C SER A 275 14.49 3.82 -5.86
N HIS A 276 14.30 4.24 -7.11
CA HIS A 276 14.30 5.65 -7.46
C HIS A 276 13.10 6.40 -6.90
N ARG A 277 11.89 5.83 -6.99
CA ARG A 277 10.70 6.42 -6.36
C ARG A 277 10.88 6.61 -4.86
N LEU A 278 11.39 5.59 -4.17
CA LEU A 278 11.65 5.69 -2.73
C LEU A 278 12.66 6.80 -2.41
N ALA A 279 13.76 6.89 -3.17
CA ALA A 279 14.73 7.97 -2.98
C ALA A 279 14.13 9.37 -3.18
N ILE A 280 13.28 9.54 -4.20
CA ILE A 280 12.56 10.79 -4.47
C ILE A 280 11.62 11.13 -3.30
N MET A 281 10.81 10.17 -2.85
CA MET A 281 9.89 10.36 -1.75
C MET A 281 10.61 10.69 -0.44
N SER A 282 11.65 9.94 -0.07
CA SER A 282 12.41 10.18 1.15
C SER A 282 13.10 11.56 1.12
N ALA A 283 13.73 11.94 0.00
CA ALA A 283 14.34 13.27 -0.14
C ALA A 283 13.30 14.39 -0.04
N HIS A 284 12.10 14.19 -0.59
CA HIS A 284 10.99 15.13 -0.42
C HIS A 284 10.52 15.21 1.03
N ILE A 285 10.33 14.05 1.68
CA ILE A 285 9.91 13.97 3.09
C ILE A 285 10.93 14.65 3.99
N GLU A 286 12.23 14.57 3.72
CA GLU A 286 13.27 15.23 4.51
C GLU A 286 13.33 16.74 4.24
N SER A 287 13.20 17.16 2.97
CA SER A 287 13.39 18.55 2.57
C SER A 287 12.13 19.43 2.62
N PHE A 288 10.95 18.84 2.83
CA PHE A 288 9.69 19.59 2.92
C PHE A 288 9.72 20.53 4.12
N LEU A 289 9.45 21.81 3.89
CA LEU A 289 9.43 22.84 4.93
C LEU A 289 8.04 22.88 5.57
N LEU A 290 7.96 22.50 6.85
CA LEU A 290 6.76 22.59 7.67
C LEU A 290 6.80 23.88 8.47
N GLY A 291 5.78 24.72 8.34
CA GLY A 291 5.73 26.03 8.98
C GLY A 291 4.38 26.72 8.83
N GLU A 292 4.28 27.94 9.36
CA GLU A 292 3.05 28.75 9.35
C GLU A 292 2.53 29.01 7.93
N ASP A 293 3.44 29.15 6.96
CA ASP A 293 3.12 29.42 5.56
C ASP A 293 2.85 28.15 4.72
N THR A 294 2.99 26.94 5.29
CA THR A 294 2.78 25.68 4.58
C THR A 294 1.76 24.78 5.27
N ALA A 295 2.21 24.00 6.25
CA ALA A 295 1.40 23.07 7.02
C ALA A 295 1.94 23.06 8.46
N PRO A 296 1.38 23.88 9.37
CA PRO A 296 1.90 24.00 10.72
C PRO A 296 1.63 22.72 11.51
N CYS A 297 2.70 22.11 12.03
CA CYS A 297 2.60 20.91 12.85
C CYS A 297 2.08 21.19 14.25
N ALA A 298 1.47 20.18 14.87
CA ALA A 298 1.20 20.21 16.30
C ALA A 298 2.54 20.31 17.08
N PRO A 299 2.60 21.05 18.19
CA PRO A 299 3.82 21.15 19.00
C PRO A 299 4.21 19.81 19.64
N SER A 300 3.23 18.93 19.84
CA SER A 300 3.39 17.57 20.39
C SER A 300 2.17 16.73 20.05
N ASP A 301 2.31 15.42 20.13
CA ASP A 301 1.19 14.48 20.00
C ASP A 301 1.41 13.23 20.90
N GLU A 302 0.45 12.30 20.89
CA GLU A 302 0.45 11.09 21.72
C GLU A 302 0.80 9.81 20.93
N PHE A 303 1.24 9.94 19.69
CA PHE A 303 1.62 8.82 18.84
C PHE A 303 2.97 8.25 19.28
N LEU A 304 3.15 6.96 19.02
CA LEU A 304 4.43 6.28 19.23
C LEU A 304 5.35 6.57 18.04
N GLY A 305 6.63 6.86 18.31
CA GLY A 305 7.63 7.07 17.28
C GLY A 305 7.99 5.78 16.53
N LEU A 306 8.38 5.90 15.26
CA LEU A 306 8.78 4.74 14.45
C LEU A 306 10.30 4.64 14.29
N ASP A 307 11.09 5.67 14.59
CA ASP A 307 12.53 5.69 14.24
C ASP A 307 12.74 5.19 12.78
N ASP A 308 13.88 4.57 12.44
CA ASP A 308 14.18 4.09 11.09
C ASP A 308 13.60 2.68 10.82
N PRO A 309 12.56 2.53 9.95
CA PRO A 309 11.97 1.22 9.66
C PRO A 309 12.76 0.40 8.63
N SER A 310 13.97 0.82 8.22
CA SER A 310 14.76 0.16 7.16
C SER A 310 14.96 -1.34 7.43
N MET A 311 15.24 -1.75 8.67
CA MET A 311 15.40 -3.20 8.97
C MET A 311 14.13 -4.01 8.63
N LEU A 312 12.94 -3.46 8.90
CA LEU A 312 11.68 -4.12 8.61
C LEU A 312 11.53 -4.31 7.09
N PHE A 313 11.74 -3.23 6.33
CA PHE A 313 11.56 -3.21 4.89
C PHE A 313 12.68 -3.93 4.14
N ASP A 314 13.92 -3.86 4.58
CA ASP A 314 15.03 -4.61 3.99
C ASP A 314 14.77 -6.12 4.10
N ALA A 315 14.31 -6.60 5.26
CA ALA A 315 13.96 -8.01 5.44
C ALA A 315 12.71 -8.41 4.65
N PHE A 316 11.75 -7.49 4.51
CA PHE A 316 10.55 -7.66 3.68
C PHE A 316 10.95 -7.78 2.20
N MET A 317 11.79 -6.87 1.70
CA MET A 317 12.23 -6.78 0.31
C MET A 317 13.23 -7.87 -0.08
N ALA A 318 14.19 -8.20 0.80
CA ALA A 318 15.17 -9.26 0.58
C ALA A 318 14.55 -10.65 0.49
N ALA A 319 13.35 -10.83 1.05
CA ALA A 319 12.62 -12.08 0.93
C ALA A 319 12.11 -12.35 -0.50
N GLY A 320 11.99 -11.32 -1.36
CA GLY A 320 11.40 -11.40 -2.71
C GLY A 320 11.94 -12.54 -3.58
N PRO A 321 13.25 -12.58 -3.88
CA PRO A 321 13.86 -13.67 -4.66
C PRO A 321 13.78 -15.04 -3.96
N ALA A 322 13.73 -15.07 -2.63
CA ALA A 322 13.69 -16.30 -1.83
C ALA A 322 12.24 -16.77 -1.49
N MET A 323 11.19 -16.10 -1.97
CA MET A 323 9.79 -16.38 -1.57
C MET A 323 9.32 -17.79 -1.90
N THR A 324 9.90 -18.42 -2.92
CA THR A 324 9.55 -19.80 -3.32
C THR A 324 10.37 -20.85 -2.57
N GLU A 325 11.44 -20.45 -1.88
CA GLU A 325 12.33 -21.37 -1.19
C GLU A 325 11.63 -22.07 -0.02
N CYS A 326 12.10 -23.29 0.24
CA CYS A 326 11.64 -24.10 1.34
C CYS A 326 12.16 -23.52 2.66
N THR A 327 11.25 -23.08 3.53
CA THR A 327 11.58 -22.61 4.88
C THR A 327 12.06 -23.77 5.74
N HIS A 328 11.41 -24.93 5.64
CA HIS A 328 11.82 -26.17 6.32
C HIS A 328 11.25 -27.40 5.60
N GLU A 329 12.05 -28.44 5.36
CA GLU A 329 11.64 -29.62 4.59
C GLU A 329 10.41 -30.30 5.19
N ASP A 330 10.40 -30.55 6.50
CA ASP A 330 9.24 -31.15 7.17
C ASP A 330 7.96 -30.30 7.07
N LEU A 331 8.07 -28.96 7.15
CA LEU A 331 6.91 -28.07 6.97
C LEU A 331 6.42 -28.07 5.54
N ARG A 332 7.34 -28.16 4.58
CA ARG A 332 7.00 -28.29 3.16
C ARG A 332 6.28 -29.60 2.88
N HIS A 333 6.75 -30.71 3.44
CA HIS A 333 6.07 -32.00 3.36
C HIS A 333 4.68 -31.96 4.00
N ALA A 334 4.55 -31.38 5.20
CA ALA A 334 3.26 -31.21 5.85
C ALA A 334 2.29 -30.37 5.00
N SER A 335 2.78 -29.26 4.43
CA SER A 335 1.99 -28.37 3.57
C SER A 335 1.55 -29.07 2.28
N GLN A 336 2.40 -29.91 1.68
CA GLN A 336 2.05 -30.75 0.52
C GLN A 336 0.96 -31.77 0.86
N ILE A 337 1.05 -32.44 2.02
CA ILE A 337 0.03 -33.39 2.48
C ILE A 337 -1.32 -32.67 2.67
N ILE A 338 -1.31 -31.49 3.28
CA ILE A 338 -2.52 -30.66 3.45
C ILE A 338 -3.08 -30.21 2.10
N ASP A 339 -2.22 -29.77 1.16
CA ASP A 339 -2.62 -29.37 -0.19
C ASP A 339 -3.37 -30.50 -0.94
N LEU A 340 -2.85 -31.73 -0.86
CA LEU A 340 -3.51 -32.90 -1.47
C LEU A 340 -4.92 -33.13 -0.91
N GLY A 341 -5.10 -32.91 0.40
CA GLY A 341 -6.42 -32.97 1.04
C GLY A 341 -7.37 -31.88 0.55
N LEU A 342 -6.87 -30.68 0.26
CA LEU A 342 -7.65 -29.55 -0.26
C LEU A 342 -8.01 -29.69 -1.74
N GLN A 343 -7.19 -30.38 -2.53
CA GLN A 343 -7.57 -30.71 -3.92
C GLN A 343 -8.82 -31.61 -3.98
N ALA A 344 -9.09 -32.38 -2.92
CA ALA A 344 -10.28 -33.20 -2.80
C ALA A 344 -11.52 -32.45 -2.27
N GLY A 345 -11.37 -31.22 -1.73
CA GLY A 345 -12.44 -30.39 -1.18
C GLY A 345 -12.20 -28.90 -1.41
N GLY A 346 -13.00 -28.28 -2.29
CA GLY A 346 -12.69 -27.02 -2.99
C GLY A 346 -12.60 -25.69 -2.21
N ASP A 347 -12.31 -25.66 -0.92
CA ASP A 347 -12.49 -24.45 -0.07
C ASP A 347 -11.19 -23.80 0.45
N PHE A 348 -10.11 -23.73 -0.34
CA PHE A 348 -8.89 -23.03 0.10
C PHE A 348 -9.11 -21.53 0.38
N ASP A 349 -10.09 -20.92 -0.29
CA ASP A 349 -10.50 -19.54 -0.04
C ASP A 349 -10.96 -19.31 1.41
N ALA A 350 -11.57 -20.32 2.06
CA ALA A 350 -11.98 -20.22 3.45
C ALA A 350 -10.80 -20.18 4.41
N ILE A 351 -9.71 -20.89 4.09
CA ILE A 351 -8.46 -20.86 4.86
C ILE A 351 -7.84 -19.47 4.76
N ILE A 352 -7.67 -18.96 3.54
CA ILE A 352 -7.18 -17.61 3.29
C ILE A 352 -8.03 -16.58 4.08
N GLY A 353 -9.35 -16.68 4.00
CA GLY A 353 -10.28 -15.81 4.74
C GLY A 353 -10.16 -15.89 6.27
N GLY A 354 -9.96 -17.08 6.83
CA GLY A 354 -9.79 -17.28 8.28
C GLY A 354 -8.53 -16.58 8.83
N TYR A 355 -7.45 -16.57 8.06
CA TYR A 355 -6.18 -15.93 8.44
C TYR A 355 -6.10 -14.43 8.11
N ARG A 356 -7.20 -13.83 7.66
CA ARG A 356 -7.25 -12.44 7.17
C ARG A 356 -7.89 -11.43 8.11
N LYS A 357 -8.27 -11.83 9.33
CA LYS A 357 -9.06 -11.05 10.31
C LYS A 357 -9.10 -9.55 9.98
N THR A 358 -10.23 -9.13 9.41
CA THR A 358 -10.45 -7.85 8.77
C THR A 358 -10.35 -6.72 9.77
N TRP A 359 -9.27 -5.94 9.73
CA TRP A 359 -9.20 -4.64 10.38
C TRP A 359 -9.76 -3.62 9.40
N VAL A 360 -11.09 -3.62 9.28
CA VAL A 360 -11.80 -2.50 8.69
C VAL A 360 -11.44 -1.29 9.54
N LEU A 361 -11.04 -0.18 8.93
CA LEU A 361 -10.94 1.11 9.62
C LEU A 361 -12.29 1.33 10.32
N GLY A 362 -12.29 1.13 11.65
CA GLY A 362 -13.49 0.90 12.45
C GLY A 362 -14.44 2.09 12.59
N ASP A 363 -14.12 3.19 11.92
CA ASP A 363 -14.99 4.31 11.68
C ASP A 363 -14.78 4.70 10.21
N ASP A 364 -15.89 4.90 9.51
CA ASP A 364 -15.97 5.28 8.10
C ASP A 364 -14.92 6.35 7.75
N PRO A 365 -13.82 6.03 7.05
CA PRO A 365 -12.79 7.01 6.72
C PRO A 365 -13.35 8.15 5.84
N VAL A 366 -14.52 7.96 5.23
CA VAL A 366 -15.17 8.99 4.43
C VAL A 366 -16.04 9.93 5.27
N ALA A 367 -16.48 9.53 6.47
CA ALA A 367 -17.06 10.47 7.41
C ALA A 367 -16.04 11.56 7.82
N THR A 368 -14.75 11.22 7.89
CA THR A 368 -13.61 12.14 8.12
C THR A 368 -13.06 12.81 6.85
N LEU A 369 -13.58 12.49 5.65
CA LEU A 369 -13.33 13.25 4.42
C LEU A 369 -14.34 14.39 4.24
N ARG A 370 -15.47 14.37 4.97
CA ARG A 370 -16.53 15.40 4.87
C ARG A 370 -16.19 16.73 5.54
N GLU A 371 -15.25 16.77 6.48
CA GLU A 371 -15.02 17.98 7.28
C GLU A 371 -13.93 18.93 6.74
N ASP A 372 -12.89 18.44 6.05
CA ASP A 372 -11.62 19.20 6.02
C ASP A 372 -10.99 19.49 4.65
N CYS A 373 -11.68 19.29 3.53
CA CYS A 373 -11.22 19.80 2.23
C CYS A 373 -11.37 21.34 2.09
N GLY A 374 -11.52 22.07 3.20
CA GLY A 374 -11.78 23.51 3.28
C GLY A 374 -10.55 24.41 3.46
N THR A 375 -9.32 23.88 3.46
CA THR A 375 -8.09 24.69 3.52
C THR A 375 -7.45 24.83 2.15
N SER A 376 -7.15 26.07 1.80
CA SER A 376 -6.62 26.54 0.52
C SER A 376 -5.32 25.83 0.12
N PHE A 377 -5.36 25.07 -0.97
CA PHE A 377 -4.19 24.57 -1.68
C PHE A 377 -3.60 25.68 -2.57
N LEU A 378 -2.98 26.70 -1.99
CA LEU A 378 -2.13 27.65 -2.72
C LEU A 378 -1.13 28.30 -1.75
N VAL A 379 0.09 27.78 -1.72
CA VAL A 379 1.32 28.60 -1.67
C VAL A 379 2.30 28.01 -2.68
#